data_AF-A0A9D4FIY4-F1
#
_entry.id   AF-A0A9D4FIY4-F1
#
_cell.length_a   1.000
_cell.length_b   1.000
_cell.length_c   1.000
_cell.angle_alpha   90.00
_cell.angle_beta   90.00
_cell.angle_gamma   90.00
#
_symmetry.space_group_name_H-M   'P 1'
#
loop_
_entity.id
_entity.type
_entity.pdbx_description
1 polymer ?
#
loop_
_entity_poly.entity_id
_entity_poly.type
_entity_poly.pdbx_seq_one_letter_code
_entity_poly.pdbx_strand_id
1 'polypeptide(L)'
;MWGQIIIALVCASEILAHDCVIPSSSQFSRASYRRYHGRTASGKTIYDAGERLIVGTWIRVVCNKDRQGDAVLKVSNHLCSAGNWSPALPVCQEYARCGAPHRVENATASERITPYITFPHQTVVHYKCNAGFDKRGTIAYVKCVDGEWTSADVICVDRTTITSEKKENTEITTQNNVRIPITTARTIPLCIEPDISHGKLVKNVTSGYYDVICDVGFKVISPKSIRCLRGVWSEPIPQCDIRK
;
A
#
# COMPACT_ATOMS: atom_id res chain seq x y z
N MET A 1 -27.39 -50.93 55.05
CA MET A 1 -27.67 -51.87 53.96
C MET A 1 -28.40 -51.08 52.87
N TRP A 2 -27.76 -50.84 51.72
CA TRP A 2 -28.32 -50.33 50.45
C TRP A 2 -28.97 -48.92 50.55
N GLY A 3 -28.41 -47.81 50.06
CA GLY A 3 -27.56 -47.60 48.91
C GLY A 3 -28.42 -47.24 47.69
N GLN A 4 -28.60 -45.94 47.40
CA GLN A 4 -28.83 -45.33 46.08
C GLN A 4 -28.56 -43.81 46.24
N ILE A 5 -27.31 -43.37 46.02
CA ILE A 5 -26.90 -42.69 44.78
C ILE A 5 -27.98 -41.68 44.37
N ILE A 6 -27.89 -40.46 44.91
CA ILE A 6 -28.37 -39.29 44.21
C ILE A 6 -27.57 -39.26 42.91
N ILE A 7 -28.15 -39.82 41.85
CA ILE A 7 -27.70 -39.60 40.49
C ILE A 7 -27.85 -38.09 40.33
N ALA A 8 -26.72 -37.40 40.46
CA ALA A 8 -26.58 -36.09 39.91
C ALA A 8 -27.05 -36.22 38.46
N LEU A 9 -28.26 -35.73 38.20
CA LEU A 9 -28.64 -35.20 36.90
C LEU A 9 -27.73 -33.99 36.67
N VAL A 10 -26.43 -34.25 36.53
CA VAL A 10 -25.67 -33.62 35.49
C VAL A 10 -26.42 -34.05 34.25
N CYS A 11 -27.39 -33.23 33.83
CA CYS A 11 -27.72 -33.16 32.43
C CYS A 11 -26.35 -32.94 31.80
N ALA A 12 -25.77 -34.04 31.30
CA ALA A 12 -24.63 -34.00 30.42
C ALA A 12 -25.01 -32.89 29.46
N SER A 13 -24.23 -31.81 29.50
CA SER A 13 -24.38 -30.66 28.64
C SER A 13 -24.65 -31.22 27.25
N GLU A 14 -25.93 -31.25 26.86
CA GLU A 14 -26.31 -31.23 25.48
C GLU A 14 -25.68 -29.92 25.05
N ILE A 15 -24.46 -30.03 24.52
CA ILE A 15 -23.93 -29.04 23.61
C ILE A 15 -24.93 -29.11 22.46
N LEU A 16 -26.05 -28.41 22.62
CA LEU A 16 -27.08 -28.23 21.61
C LEU A 16 -26.29 -27.69 20.44
N ALA A 17 -26.07 -28.55 19.46
CA ALA A 17 -25.37 -28.17 18.25
C ALA A 17 -26.29 -27.12 17.61
N HIS A 18 -25.99 -25.85 17.85
CA HIS A 18 -26.88 -24.77 17.44
C HIS A 18 -26.94 -24.74 15.91
N ASP A 19 -28.12 -24.42 15.38
CA ASP A 19 -28.26 -24.15 13.96
C ASP A 19 -27.47 -22.89 13.59
N CYS A 20 -26.90 -22.87 12.39
CA CYS A 20 -26.20 -21.69 11.90
C CYS A 20 -27.20 -20.70 11.32
N VAL A 21 -26.97 -19.41 11.57
CA VAL A 21 -27.83 -18.34 11.04
C VAL A 21 -27.17 -17.70 9.82
N ILE A 22 -27.95 -17.44 8.78
CA ILE A 22 -27.50 -16.63 7.64
C ILE A 22 -27.49 -15.16 8.07
N PRO A 23 -26.36 -14.44 7.93
CA PRO A 23 -26.25 -13.07 8.41
C PRO A 23 -27.16 -12.11 7.62
N SER A 24 -27.86 -11.24 8.34
CA SER A 24 -28.76 -10.21 7.79
C SER A 24 -28.21 -8.78 7.85
N SER A 25 -26.95 -8.61 8.27
CA SER A 25 -26.29 -7.31 8.32
C SER A 25 -26.12 -6.72 6.90
N SER A 26 -26.13 -5.38 6.82
CA SER A 26 -25.93 -4.63 5.58
C SER A 26 -24.64 -5.01 4.84
N GLN A 27 -23.60 -5.43 5.57
CA GLN A 27 -22.32 -5.90 5.03
C GLN A 27 -22.41 -7.23 4.25
N PHE A 28 -23.57 -7.90 4.32
CA PHE A 28 -23.87 -9.16 3.62
C PHE A 28 -25.06 -9.03 2.65
N SER A 29 -25.62 -7.83 2.50
CA SER A 29 -26.84 -7.56 1.71
C SER A 29 -26.72 -7.89 0.21
N ARG A 30 -25.49 -8.02 -0.29
CA ARG A 30 -25.19 -8.38 -1.69
C ARG A 30 -24.77 -9.85 -1.85
N ALA A 31 -24.82 -10.66 -0.80
CA ALA A 31 -24.56 -12.08 -0.90
C ALA A 31 -25.80 -12.82 -1.40
N SER A 32 -25.62 -13.82 -2.25
CA SER A 32 -26.63 -14.86 -2.48
C SER A 32 -26.19 -16.17 -1.87
N TYR A 33 -27.11 -16.82 -1.16
CA TYR A 33 -26.89 -18.06 -0.44
C TYR A 33 -27.63 -19.18 -1.16
N ARG A 34 -26.89 -20.18 -1.63
CA ARG A 34 -27.45 -21.34 -2.32
C ARG A 34 -26.97 -22.62 -1.68
N ARG A 35 -27.71 -23.70 -1.85
CA ARG A 35 -27.24 -25.03 -1.47
C ARG A 35 -26.04 -25.42 -2.34
N TYR A 36 -24.98 -25.94 -1.71
CA TYR A 36 -23.81 -26.42 -2.44
C TYR A 36 -24.00 -27.87 -2.91
N HIS A 37 -24.46 -28.79 -2.04
CA HIS A 37 -24.70 -30.20 -2.37
C HIS A 37 -25.90 -30.80 -1.62
N GLY A 38 -26.44 -31.92 -2.15
CA GLY A 38 -27.54 -32.71 -1.60
C GLY A 38 -28.94 -32.21 -1.98
N ARG A 39 -29.96 -33.06 -1.85
CA ARG A 39 -31.38 -32.65 -1.91
C ARG A 39 -31.88 -32.48 -0.47
N THR A 40 -32.59 -31.39 -0.17
CA THR A 40 -33.40 -31.33 1.06
C THR A 40 -34.68 -32.13 0.88
N ALA A 41 -35.27 -32.57 1.99
CA ALA A 41 -36.64 -33.08 1.99
C ALA A 41 -37.64 -32.06 1.40
N SER A 42 -37.35 -30.75 1.52
CA SER A 42 -38.17 -29.65 1.01
C SER A 42 -37.85 -29.20 -0.42
N GLY A 43 -36.81 -29.74 -1.06
CA GLY A 43 -36.31 -29.26 -2.36
C GLY A 43 -35.74 -27.82 -2.37
N LYS A 44 -35.70 -27.11 -1.24
CA LYS A 44 -35.20 -25.72 -1.13
C LYS A 44 -33.69 -25.62 -1.45
N THR A 45 -33.34 -24.76 -2.41
CA THR A 45 -31.97 -24.55 -2.91
C THR A 45 -31.42 -23.13 -2.72
N ILE A 46 -32.28 -22.16 -2.37
CA ILE A 46 -31.92 -20.76 -2.12
C ILE A 46 -32.32 -20.43 -0.69
N TYR A 47 -31.52 -19.64 0.01
CA TYR A 47 -31.78 -19.22 1.39
C TYR A 47 -31.74 -17.71 1.53
N ASP A 48 -32.63 -17.20 2.38
CA ASP A 48 -32.78 -15.79 2.71
C ASP A 48 -31.99 -15.41 3.97
N ALA A 49 -31.74 -14.12 4.14
CA ALA A 49 -31.02 -13.61 5.29
C ALA A 49 -31.83 -13.81 6.59
N GLY A 50 -31.16 -14.21 7.67
CA GLY A 50 -31.79 -14.53 8.95
C GLY A 50 -32.30 -15.97 9.07
N GLU A 51 -32.27 -16.76 8.00
CA GLU A 51 -32.65 -18.18 8.06
C GLU A 51 -31.69 -19.00 8.94
N ARG A 52 -32.26 -19.98 9.65
CA ARG A 52 -31.53 -20.95 10.47
C ARG A 52 -31.36 -22.25 9.69
N LEU A 53 -30.13 -22.74 9.62
CA LEU A 53 -29.75 -23.94 8.88
C LEU A 53 -29.16 -24.97 9.84
N ILE A 54 -29.68 -26.20 9.73
CA ILE A 54 -29.22 -27.32 10.54
C ILE A 54 -27.75 -27.63 10.33
N VAL A 55 -27.12 -28.12 11.39
CA VAL A 55 -25.73 -28.61 11.38
C VAL A 55 -25.54 -29.67 10.28
N GLY A 56 -24.41 -29.61 9.58
CA GLY A 56 -24.12 -30.44 8.42
C GLY A 56 -24.53 -29.82 7.07
N THR A 57 -25.28 -28.71 7.07
CA THR A 57 -25.66 -28.02 5.82
C THR A 57 -24.46 -27.36 5.16
N TRP A 58 -24.27 -27.65 3.87
CA TRP A 58 -23.33 -26.96 3.00
C TRP A 58 -24.04 -25.88 2.18
N ILE A 59 -23.56 -24.66 2.30
CA ILE A 59 -23.99 -23.54 1.46
C ILE A 59 -22.86 -23.05 0.57
N ARG A 60 -23.24 -22.55 -0.61
CA ARG A 60 -22.41 -21.77 -1.52
C ARG A 60 -22.83 -20.31 -1.34
N VAL A 61 -21.87 -19.48 -0.93
CA VAL A 61 -22.03 -18.04 -0.84
C VAL A 61 -21.44 -17.41 -2.09
N VAL A 62 -22.20 -16.50 -2.70
CA VAL A 62 -21.77 -15.73 -3.86
C VAL A 62 -21.93 -14.25 -3.52
N CYS A 63 -20.82 -13.53 -3.38
CA CYS A 63 -20.86 -12.08 -3.31
C CYS A 63 -21.20 -11.54 -4.71
N ASN A 64 -22.40 -10.99 -4.86
CA ASN A 64 -22.84 -10.42 -6.13
C ASN A 64 -22.04 -9.15 -6.43
N LYS A 65 -21.76 -8.93 -7.72
CA LYS A 65 -20.96 -7.79 -8.20
C LYS A 65 -21.65 -6.44 -7.96
N ASP A 66 -20.87 -5.36 -8.06
CA ASP A 66 -21.38 -4.00 -8.22
C ASP A 66 -22.19 -3.86 -9.53
N ARG A 67 -22.96 -2.78 -9.69
CA ARG A 67 -23.76 -2.55 -10.91
C ARG A 67 -22.90 -2.42 -12.18
N GLN A 68 -21.60 -2.19 -12.00
CA GLN A 68 -20.62 -2.06 -13.08
C GLN A 68 -19.91 -3.38 -13.43
N GLY A 69 -20.09 -4.46 -12.65
CA GLY A 69 -19.74 -5.83 -13.06
C GLY A 69 -18.29 -6.26 -12.79
N ASP A 70 -17.59 -5.57 -11.89
CA ASP A 70 -16.12 -5.60 -11.85
C ASP A 70 -15.51 -6.08 -10.52
N ALA A 71 -16.30 -6.14 -9.44
CA ALA A 71 -15.85 -6.80 -8.22
C ALA A 71 -15.59 -8.28 -8.50
N VAL A 72 -14.48 -8.80 -7.95
CA VAL A 72 -14.16 -10.23 -7.98
C VAL A 72 -15.35 -10.98 -7.39
N LEU A 73 -16.00 -11.81 -8.21
CA LEU A 73 -17.05 -12.72 -7.79
C LEU A 73 -16.44 -13.67 -6.75
N LYS A 74 -16.55 -13.33 -5.46
CA LYS A 74 -16.10 -14.22 -4.39
C LYS A 74 -17.14 -15.30 -4.21
N VAL A 75 -16.78 -16.51 -4.63
CA VAL A 75 -17.58 -17.72 -4.43
C VAL A 75 -16.86 -18.60 -3.43
N SER A 76 -17.56 -19.00 -2.38
CA SER A 76 -17.00 -19.87 -1.35
C SER A 76 -18.06 -20.82 -0.82
N ASN A 77 -17.62 -21.98 -0.33
CA ASN A 77 -18.48 -23.00 0.25
C ASN A 77 -18.25 -23.05 1.75
N HIS A 78 -19.32 -23.21 2.51
CA HIS A 78 -19.31 -23.13 3.97
C HIS A 78 -20.19 -24.23 4.56
N LEU A 79 -19.65 -24.90 5.56
CA LEU A 79 -20.33 -25.93 6.34
C LEU A 79 -20.86 -25.32 7.63
N CYS A 80 -22.13 -25.57 7.93
CA CYS A 80 -22.66 -25.33 9.27
C CYS A 80 -22.15 -26.39 10.24
N SER A 81 -21.35 -25.99 11.23
CA SER A 81 -20.78 -26.86 12.26
C SER A 81 -21.05 -26.26 13.64
N ALA A 82 -21.95 -26.88 14.39
CA ALA A 82 -22.28 -26.53 15.79
C ALA A 82 -22.46 -25.01 16.04
N GLY A 83 -23.30 -24.37 15.23
CA GLY A 83 -23.64 -22.95 15.34
C GLY A 83 -22.75 -22.00 14.55
N ASN A 84 -21.62 -22.49 14.04
CA ASN A 84 -20.66 -21.69 13.29
C ASN A 84 -20.50 -22.14 11.84
N TRP A 85 -20.26 -21.17 10.96
CA TRP A 85 -19.87 -21.45 9.57
C TRP A 85 -18.37 -21.74 9.48
N SER A 86 -18.02 -22.84 8.81
CA SER A 86 -16.63 -23.24 8.57
C SER A 86 -16.36 -23.44 7.07
N PRO A 87 -15.44 -22.66 6.45
CA PRO A 87 -14.78 -21.49 7.03
C PRO A 87 -15.78 -20.37 7.34
N ALA A 88 -15.36 -19.33 8.06
CA ALA A 88 -16.23 -18.18 8.34
C ALA A 88 -16.76 -17.55 7.04
N LEU A 89 -18.00 -17.06 7.06
CA LEU A 89 -18.62 -16.45 5.88
C LEU A 89 -17.85 -15.18 5.46
N PRO A 90 -17.68 -14.94 4.16
CA PRO A 90 -17.04 -13.73 3.68
C PRO A 90 -17.95 -12.52 3.90
N VAL A 91 -17.36 -11.39 4.26
CA VAL A 91 -18.04 -10.09 4.19
C VAL A 91 -18.09 -9.65 2.73
N CYS A 92 -19.29 -9.44 2.20
CA CYS A 92 -19.48 -8.94 0.84
C CYS A 92 -19.50 -7.40 0.88
N GLN A 93 -18.34 -6.82 1.17
CA GLN A 93 -18.16 -5.36 1.20
C GLN A 93 -18.08 -4.80 -0.23
N GLU A 94 -18.68 -3.62 -0.42
CA GLU A 94 -18.50 -2.81 -1.63
C GLU A 94 -17.24 -1.97 -1.47
N TYR A 95 -16.31 -2.12 -2.41
CA TYR A 95 -15.07 -1.34 -2.43
C TYR A 95 -15.20 -0.21 -3.44
N ALA A 96 -14.74 0.98 -3.07
CA ALA A 96 -14.66 2.09 -3.97
C ALA A 96 -13.69 1.80 -5.13
N ARG A 97 -14.06 2.29 -6.32
CA ARG A 97 -13.24 2.21 -7.53
C ARG A 97 -12.21 3.33 -7.52
N CYS A 98 -11.00 3.04 -7.95
CA CYS A 98 -9.99 4.08 -8.10
C CYS A 98 -10.21 4.85 -9.40
N GLY A 99 -9.92 6.15 -9.40
CA GLY A 99 -9.86 6.95 -10.61
C GLY A 99 -8.60 6.63 -11.45
N ALA A 100 -8.27 7.50 -12.40
CA ALA A 100 -7.01 7.39 -13.13
C ALA A 100 -5.80 7.46 -12.18
N PRO A 101 -4.85 6.50 -12.22
CA PRO A 101 -3.65 6.57 -11.41
C PRO A 101 -2.74 7.72 -11.88
N HIS A 102 -1.83 8.15 -11.00
CA HIS A 102 -0.86 9.17 -11.34
C HIS A 102 0.01 8.75 -12.53
N ARG A 103 0.32 9.68 -13.43
CA ARG A 103 1.16 9.42 -14.60
C ARG A 103 2.63 9.49 -14.20
N VAL A 104 3.41 8.52 -14.67
CA VAL A 104 4.87 8.55 -14.59
C VAL A 104 5.39 9.07 -15.92
N GLU A 105 6.11 10.20 -15.89
CA GLU A 105 6.70 10.78 -17.10
C GLU A 105 7.72 9.83 -17.73
N ASN A 106 7.78 9.85 -19.07
CA ASN A 106 8.67 8.98 -19.84
C ASN A 106 8.50 7.48 -19.54
N ALA A 107 7.31 7.07 -19.09
CA ALA A 107 6.95 5.68 -18.88
C ALA A 107 5.65 5.33 -19.62
N THR A 108 5.53 4.06 -19.98
CA THR A 108 4.31 3.43 -20.48
C THR A 108 3.69 2.62 -19.34
N ALA A 109 2.39 2.80 -19.11
CA ALA A 109 1.62 2.00 -18.16
C ALA A 109 1.08 0.72 -18.84
N SER A 110 0.88 -0.35 -18.06
CA SER A 110 0.29 -1.61 -18.54
C SER A 110 -1.17 -1.46 -18.97
N GLU A 111 -1.86 -0.48 -18.41
CA GLU A 111 -3.25 -0.13 -18.70
C GLU A 111 -3.35 1.21 -19.44
N ARG A 112 -4.41 1.38 -20.23
CA ARG A 112 -4.67 2.66 -20.90
C ARG A 112 -5.25 3.66 -19.91
N ILE A 113 -4.49 4.69 -19.55
CA ILE A 113 -4.91 5.71 -18.58
C ILE A 113 -5.54 6.93 -19.28
N THR A 114 -6.87 7.06 -19.18
CA THR A 114 -7.63 8.25 -19.61
C THR A 114 -8.22 8.99 -18.39
N PRO A 115 -8.53 10.30 -18.46
CA PRO A 115 -8.98 11.06 -17.28
C PRO A 115 -10.26 10.54 -16.60
N TYR A 116 -11.12 9.84 -17.34
CA TYR A 116 -12.42 9.36 -16.87
C TYR A 116 -12.47 7.85 -16.64
N ILE A 117 -11.33 7.15 -16.76
CA ILE A 117 -11.29 5.71 -16.51
C ILE A 117 -11.40 5.45 -14.99
N THR A 118 -12.08 4.36 -14.63
CA THR A 118 -12.11 3.86 -13.26
C THR A 118 -11.64 2.42 -13.22
N PHE A 119 -10.90 2.08 -12.18
CA PHE A 119 -10.32 0.77 -12.00
C PHE A 119 -10.95 0.04 -10.80
N PRO A 120 -11.26 -1.26 -10.95
CA PRO A 120 -11.74 -2.09 -9.85
C PRO A 120 -10.76 -2.15 -8.67
N HIS A 121 -11.28 -2.42 -7.48
CA HIS A 121 -10.45 -2.76 -6.32
C HIS A 121 -9.54 -3.97 -6.64
N GLN A 122 -8.31 -3.94 -6.14
CA GLN A 122 -7.21 -4.89 -6.44
C GLN A 122 -6.60 -4.79 -7.83
N THR A 123 -7.05 -3.92 -8.74
CA THR A 123 -6.36 -3.71 -10.01
C THR A 123 -4.93 -3.24 -9.77
N VAL A 124 -3.98 -3.80 -10.54
CA VAL A 124 -2.56 -3.43 -10.49
C VAL A 124 -2.16 -2.84 -11.83
N VAL A 125 -1.57 -1.65 -11.81
CA VAL A 125 -1.03 -0.97 -12.99
C VAL A 125 0.49 -0.92 -12.86
N HIS A 126 1.20 -1.51 -13.82
CA HIS A 126 2.66 -1.50 -13.88
C HIS A 126 3.16 -0.39 -14.81
N TYR A 127 4.29 0.21 -14.46
CA TYR A 127 4.97 1.22 -15.27
C TYR A 127 6.28 0.68 -15.81
N LYS A 128 6.57 1.01 -17.06
CA LYS A 128 7.81 0.68 -17.75
C LYS A 128 8.40 1.92 -18.39
N CYS A 129 9.66 2.24 -18.08
CA CYS A 129 10.33 3.37 -18.72
C CYS A 129 10.42 3.19 -20.24
N ASN A 130 10.22 4.30 -20.96
CA ASN A 130 10.30 4.35 -22.40
C ASN A 130 11.75 4.16 -22.88
N ALA A 131 11.92 3.83 -24.16
CA ALA A 131 13.24 3.72 -24.75
C ALA A 131 14.03 5.04 -24.59
N GLY A 132 15.30 4.95 -24.21
CA GLY A 132 16.14 6.11 -23.91
C GLY A 132 16.13 6.52 -22.43
N PHE A 133 15.24 5.95 -21.61
CA PHE A 133 15.16 6.23 -20.18
C PHE A 133 15.48 5.00 -19.34
N ASP A 134 16.17 5.21 -18.22
CA ASP A 134 16.48 4.21 -17.22
C ASP A 134 15.61 4.37 -15.98
N LYS A 135 15.28 3.23 -15.37
CA LYS A 135 14.43 3.15 -14.18
C LYS A 135 15.25 3.50 -12.93
N ARG A 136 14.80 4.49 -12.18
CA ARG A 136 15.17 4.75 -10.78
C ARG A 136 13.99 4.40 -9.87
N GLY A 137 14.27 3.93 -8.65
CA GLY A 137 13.25 3.42 -7.72
C GLY A 137 13.03 1.92 -7.86
N THR A 138 12.29 1.34 -6.93
CA THR A 138 12.09 -0.11 -6.82
C THR A 138 10.67 -0.52 -7.20
N ILE A 139 9.67 0.23 -6.74
CA ILE A 139 8.24 0.02 -6.89
C ILE A 139 7.74 0.73 -8.16
N ALA A 140 7.63 -0.05 -9.23
CA ALA A 140 7.12 0.43 -10.52
C ALA A 140 5.67 0.01 -10.79
N TYR A 141 4.84 -0.06 -9.77
CA TYR A 141 3.43 -0.37 -9.91
C TYR A 141 2.60 0.32 -8.85
N VAL A 142 1.32 0.50 -9.14
CA VAL A 142 0.30 0.94 -8.18
C VAL A 142 -0.84 -0.06 -8.13
N LYS A 143 -1.46 -0.18 -6.97
CA LYS A 143 -2.59 -1.09 -6.72
C LYS A 143 -3.77 -0.30 -6.19
N CYS A 144 -4.97 -0.57 -6.72
CA CYS A 144 -6.19 0.05 -6.26
C CYS A 144 -6.66 -0.59 -4.95
N VAL A 145 -6.74 0.19 -3.89
CA VAL A 145 -7.15 -0.20 -2.55
C VAL A 145 -8.25 0.75 -2.09
N ASP A 146 -9.49 0.37 -2.42
CA ASP A 146 -10.71 0.98 -1.89
C ASP A 146 -10.81 2.48 -2.23
N GLY A 147 -10.78 2.77 -3.53
CA GLY A 147 -10.82 4.14 -4.05
C GLY A 147 -9.45 4.81 -4.17
N GLU A 148 -8.44 4.32 -3.46
CA GLU A 148 -7.11 4.94 -3.42
C GLU A 148 -6.02 4.08 -4.07
N TRP A 149 -5.08 4.72 -4.76
CA TRP A 149 -3.91 4.05 -5.33
C TRP A 149 -2.78 3.99 -4.31
N THR A 150 -2.13 2.83 -4.21
CA THR A 150 -0.84 2.73 -3.49
C THR A 150 0.22 3.62 -4.15
N SER A 151 1.26 4.00 -3.39
CA SER A 151 2.35 4.83 -3.91
C SER A 151 3.34 4.02 -4.77
N ALA A 152 3.91 4.67 -5.78
CA ALA A 152 5.05 4.19 -6.57
C ALA A 152 6.22 5.17 -6.43
N ASP A 153 7.46 4.66 -6.39
CA ASP A 153 8.70 5.45 -6.29
C ASP A 153 9.45 5.54 -7.63
N VAL A 154 8.89 4.95 -8.69
CA VAL A 154 9.53 4.85 -9.99
C VAL A 154 9.65 6.20 -10.69
N ILE A 155 10.85 6.48 -11.18
CA ILE A 155 11.17 7.65 -12.00
C ILE A 155 11.98 7.19 -13.21
N CYS A 156 11.65 7.69 -14.39
CA CYS A 156 12.38 7.39 -15.63
C CYS A 156 13.30 8.54 -15.99
N VAL A 157 14.61 8.30 -15.93
CA VAL A 157 15.67 9.31 -16.17
C VAL A 157 16.36 9.07 -17.50
N ASP A 158 16.74 10.14 -18.22
CA ASP A 158 17.38 10.02 -19.53
C ASP A 158 18.77 9.37 -19.42
N ARG A 159 19.06 8.36 -20.25
CA ARG A 159 20.35 7.65 -20.29
C ARG A 159 21.54 8.56 -20.55
N THR A 160 21.36 9.65 -21.29
CA THR A 160 22.45 10.57 -21.63
C THR A 160 23.00 11.30 -20.40
N THR A 161 22.17 11.52 -19.38
CA THR A 161 22.59 12.09 -18.09
C THR A 161 23.43 11.13 -17.25
N ILE A 162 23.35 9.82 -17.53
CA ILE A 162 24.13 8.78 -16.84
C ILE A 162 25.54 8.70 -17.42
N THR A 163 25.71 9.00 -18.72
CA THR A 163 27.03 9.04 -19.37
C THR A 163 27.89 10.24 -18.99
N SER A 164 27.30 11.35 -18.56
CA SER A 164 28.06 12.53 -18.12
C SER A 164 28.75 12.37 -16.76
N GLU A 165 28.36 11.39 -15.93
CA GLU A 165 28.98 11.14 -14.63
C GLU A 165 30.22 10.22 -14.70
N LYS A 166 30.55 9.64 -15.87
CA LYS A 166 31.64 8.63 -16.01
C LYS A 166 32.77 9.00 -16.98
N LYS A 167 32.86 10.25 -17.44
CA LYS A 167 33.98 10.72 -18.28
C LYS A 167 34.54 12.05 -17.77
N GLU A 168 35.28 12.00 -16.68
CA GLU A 168 36.28 13.03 -16.44
C GLU A 168 37.55 12.34 -15.94
N ASN A 169 38.57 12.34 -16.81
CA ASN A 169 40.00 12.09 -16.60
C ASN A 169 40.64 12.03 -18.01
N THR A 170 41.65 12.79 -18.43
CA THR A 170 42.37 13.97 -17.92
C THR A 170 43.34 14.30 -19.06
N GLU A 171 43.15 15.40 -19.80
CA GLU A 171 44.21 15.90 -20.68
C GLU A 171 44.96 17.01 -19.95
N ILE A 172 46.25 16.75 -19.67
CA ILE A 172 47.14 17.63 -18.91
C ILE A 172 48.08 18.29 -19.91
N THR A 173 48.05 19.63 -20.03
CA THR A 173 49.11 20.37 -20.74
C THR A 173 49.82 21.32 -19.79
N THR A 174 51.15 21.22 -19.78
CA THR A 174 52.06 21.97 -18.92
C THR A 174 52.42 23.32 -19.50
N GLN A 175 52.14 24.39 -18.76
CA GLN A 175 52.99 25.59 -18.76
C GLN A 175 53.22 26.04 -17.30
N ASN A 176 54.49 26.26 -16.96
CA ASN A 176 54.99 26.79 -15.67
C ASN A 176 54.72 25.94 -14.42
N ASN A 177 54.91 24.62 -14.48
CA ASN A 177 55.00 23.69 -13.33
C ASN A 177 53.95 23.83 -12.19
N VAL A 178 52.79 24.42 -12.46
CA VAL A 178 51.63 24.40 -11.56
C VAL A 178 50.41 24.04 -12.38
N ARG A 179 49.72 22.97 -11.98
CA ARG A 179 48.45 22.53 -12.59
C ARG A 179 47.33 23.44 -12.08
N ILE A 180 46.81 24.32 -12.93
CA ILE A 180 45.63 25.14 -12.61
C ILE A 180 44.56 24.83 -13.67
N PRO A 181 43.39 24.27 -13.30
CA PRO A 181 42.26 24.15 -14.21
C PRO A 181 41.68 25.54 -14.48
N ILE A 182 41.61 25.95 -15.76
CA ILE A 182 40.90 27.16 -16.15
C ILE A 182 39.46 26.75 -16.49
N THR A 183 38.56 26.78 -15.50
CA THR A 183 37.13 26.51 -15.72
C THR A 183 36.38 27.81 -15.96
N THR A 184 36.17 28.16 -17.23
CA THR A 184 35.11 29.10 -17.63
C THR A 184 33.75 28.38 -17.69
N ALA A 185 33.36 27.72 -16.60
CA ALA A 185 32.07 27.05 -16.48
C ALA A 185 31.02 28.06 -16.01
N ARG A 186 29.86 28.11 -16.70
CA ARG A 186 28.63 28.69 -16.12
C ARG A 186 28.23 27.85 -14.91
N THR A 187 28.73 28.21 -13.75
CA THR A 187 28.44 27.56 -12.47
C THR A 187 26.99 27.83 -12.09
N ILE A 188 26.19 26.77 -11.97
CA ILE A 188 24.96 26.82 -11.17
C ILE A 188 25.43 27.11 -9.74
N PRO A 189 25.01 28.22 -9.10
CA PRO A 189 25.50 28.56 -7.78
C PRO A 189 25.12 27.45 -6.81
N LEU A 190 26.14 26.84 -6.21
CA LEU A 190 26.00 25.86 -5.14
C LEU A 190 25.78 26.62 -3.83
N CYS A 191 24.94 26.09 -2.94
CA CYS A 191 24.81 26.68 -1.61
C CYS A 191 26.11 26.43 -0.84
N ILE A 192 26.62 27.47 -0.19
CA ILE A 192 27.71 27.32 0.76
C ILE A 192 27.16 26.53 1.96
N GLU A 193 27.87 25.49 2.35
CA GLU A 193 27.52 24.69 3.52
C GLU A 193 27.63 25.58 4.77
N PRO A 194 26.53 25.82 5.50
CA PRO A 194 26.53 26.70 6.64
C PRO A 194 27.21 26.03 7.83
N ASP A 195 27.97 26.81 8.59
CA ASP A 195 28.50 26.37 9.88
C ASP A 195 27.38 26.42 10.93
N ILE A 196 27.09 25.27 11.54
CA ILE A 196 26.04 25.13 12.55
C ILE A 196 26.74 24.87 13.89
N SER A 197 26.68 25.85 14.79
CA SER A 197 27.21 25.68 16.14
C SER A 197 26.53 24.50 16.82
N HIS A 198 27.33 23.53 17.29
CA HIS A 198 26.86 22.30 17.93
C HIS A 198 25.97 21.41 17.06
N GLY A 199 26.18 21.42 15.74
CA GLY A 199 25.49 20.52 14.84
C GLY A 199 26.14 20.38 13.47
N LYS A 200 25.57 19.49 12.66
CA LYS A 200 26.01 19.25 11.27
C LYS A 200 24.81 19.00 10.37
N LEU A 201 24.97 19.35 9.09
CA LEU A 201 24.03 18.94 8.06
C LEU A 201 24.39 17.55 7.55
N VAL A 202 23.38 16.70 7.42
CA VAL A 202 23.51 15.39 6.78
C VAL A 202 22.58 15.35 5.60
N LYS A 203 23.15 15.22 4.40
CA LYS A 203 22.37 15.15 3.17
C LYS A 203 21.56 13.86 3.15
N ASN A 204 20.25 14.01 3.12
CA ASN A 204 19.33 12.94 2.85
C ASN A 204 19.28 12.71 1.33
N VAL A 205 20.06 11.74 0.86
CA VAL A 205 20.19 11.43 -0.57
C VAL A 205 18.85 11.00 -1.18
N THR A 206 17.92 10.47 -0.38
CA THR A 206 16.59 10.03 -0.83
C THR A 206 15.58 11.16 -1.01
N SER A 207 15.62 12.19 -0.16
CA SER A 207 14.66 13.31 -0.21
C SER A 207 15.22 14.57 -0.87
N GLY A 208 16.54 14.67 -1.00
CA GLY A 208 17.25 15.88 -1.45
C GLY A 208 17.27 16.99 -0.40
N TYR A 209 16.80 16.72 0.82
CA TYR A 209 16.90 17.59 1.98
C TYR A 209 18.20 17.34 2.75
N TYR A 210 18.59 18.28 3.59
CA TYR A 210 19.68 18.15 4.55
C TYR A 210 19.06 18.16 5.94
N ASP A 211 19.23 17.05 6.65
CA ASP A 211 18.75 16.88 8.01
C ASP A 211 19.78 17.47 8.98
N VAL A 212 19.30 18.14 10.02
CA VAL A 212 20.15 18.80 11.02
C VAL A 212 20.35 17.84 12.19
N ILE A 213 21.60 17.48 12.44
CA ILE A 213 21.97 16.62 13.55
C ILE A 213 22.78 17.44 14.54
N CYS A 214 22.21 17.69 15.72
CA CYS A 214 22.90 18.37 16.81
C CYS A 214 23.82 17.43 17.59
N ASP A 215 24.84 18.00 18.19
CA ASP A 215 25.71 17.32 19.14
C ASP A 215 24.96 16.93 20.42
N VAL A 216 25.55 16.00 21.17
CA VAL A 216 24.93 15.46 22.40
C VAL A 216 24.66 16.60 23.40
N GLY A 217 23.41 16.70 23.85
CA GLY A 217 22.96 17.75 24.80
C GLY A 217 22.27 18.95 24.14
N PHE A 218 22.28 19.04 22.81
CA PHE A 218 21.63 20.11 22.04
C PHE A 218 20.45 19.56 21.24
N LYS A 219 19.41 20.39 21.04
CA LYS A 219 18.22 20.03 20.25
C LYS A 219 18.02 21.03 19.11
N VAL A 220 17.55 20.52 17.97
CA VAL A 220 17.19 21.35 16.82
C VAL A 220 15.98 22.21 17.17
N ILE A 221 16.11 23.51 17.03
CA ILE A 221 15.02 24.45 17.29
C ILE A 221 14.02 24.46 16.13
N SER A 222 14.49 24.78 14.93
CA SER A 222 13.77 24.83 13.65
C SER A 222 14.69 25.53 12.63
N PRO A 223 14.64 25.21 11.33
CA PRO A 223 13.97 24.07 10.69
C PRO A 223 14.69 22.73 10.97
N LYS A 224 13.96 21.61 10.91
CA LYS A 224 14.54 20.27 11.10
C LYS A 224 15.30 19.75 9.87
N SER A 225 14.98 20.30 8.70
CA SER A 225 15.57 19.94 7.43
C SER A 225 15.55 21.14 6.48
N ILE A 226 16.60 21.32 5.68
CA ILE A 226 16.71 22.42 4.70
C ILE A 226 17.09 21.89 3.32
N ARG A 227 16.81 22.61 2.24
CA ARG A 227 17.17 22.20 0.87
C ARG A 227 17.88 23.33 0.13
N CYS A 228 18.91 23.00 -0.64
CA CYS A 228 19.58 23.97 -1.51
C CYS A 228 18.80 24.16 -2.82
N LEU A 229 18.38 25.40 -3.11
CA LEU A 229 17.65 25.79 -4.31
C LEU A 229 18.47 26.84 -5.07
N ARG A 230 19.23 26.41 -6.08
CA ARG A 230 20.01 27.29 -6.97
C ARG A 230 20.86 28.33 -6.19
N GLY A 231 21.60 27.88 -5.18
CA GLY A 231 22.52 28.72 -4.41
C GLY A 231 21.93 29.36 -3.16
N VAL A 232 20.63 29.18 -2.90
CA VAL A 232 19.94 29.70 -1.71
C VAL A 232 19.30 28.56 -0.93
N TRP A 233 19.44 28.58 0.40
CA TRP A 233 18.78 27.61 1.28
C TRP A 233 17.28 27.89 1.36
N SER A 234 16.46 26.84 1.33
CA SER A 234 15.00 26.93 1.33
C SER A 234 14.41 27.52 2.61
N GLU A 235 15.18 27.50 3.69
CA GLU A 235 14.82 27.97 5.03
C GLU A 235 16.05 28.61 5.69
N PRO A 236 15.89 29.41 6.76
CA PRO A 236 17.01 29.93 7.54
C PRO A 236 17.93 28.84 8.08
N ILE A 237 19.20 29.17 8.28
CA ILE A 237 20.20 28.23 8.82
C ILE A 237 19.73 27.74 10.19
N PRO A 238 19.65 26.42 10.40
CA PRO A 238 19.10 25.83 11.61
C PRO A 238 20.05 25.97 12.80
N GLN A 239 19.46 26.12 13.99
CA GLN A 239 20.21 26.29 15.24
C GLN A 239 20.01 25.10 16.18
N CYS A 240 21.12 24.67 16.78
CA CYS A 240 21.19 23.68 17.85
C CYS A 240 21.38 24.42 19.18
N ASP A 241 20.43 24.28 20.10
CA ASP A 241 20.48 24.95 21.39
C ASP A 241 20.14 23.98 22.53
N ILE A 242 20.61 24.30 23.73
CA ILE A 242 20.33 23.58 24.97
C ILE A 242 18.95 24.01 25.46
N ARG A 243 17.89 23.76 24.67
CA ARG A 243 16.53 23.99 25.16
C ARG A 243 16.28 23.06 26.35
N LYS A 244 16.09 23.68 27.52
CA LYS A 244 15.61 23.06 28.77
C LYS A 244 14.36 22.23 28.55
#